data_AF-A0A956YRW2-F1
#
_entry.id   AF-A0A956YRW2-F1
#
_cell.length_a   1.000
_cell.length_b   1.000
_cell.length_c   1.000
_cell.angle_alpha   90.00
_cell.angle_beta   90.00
_cell.angle_gamma   90.00
#
_symmetry.space_group_name_H-M   'P 1'
#
loop_
_entity.id
_entity.type
_entity.pdbx_description
1 polymer ?
#
loop_
_entity_poly.entity_id
_entity_poly.type
_entity_poly.pdbx_seq_one_letter_code
_entity_poly.pdbx_strand_id
1 'polypeptide(L)'
;IATDRSLPNAQHAIELLDSAQTPCYCLDIGLYQPIPVIMLDPNSSVPLYLQLKELIKEQIEEGIYEAGKRLPSERELAQLHKISRMTARQALQSLTIDGFIATRTGKGTYVSESRIKQELRSLTSFTQDMHQRGFKPGSRVIECGVIQANDEVAAYLRLPPESSVGVLSRLRLANGEPIAWEVCHLNLAYCPEILERFDFSIHSLYAVLRETYDVHLVEARQAIAARMPSPKERQMLALPQRTPVLALDRVTMNHQHQPIEYVNSVYRGDRYQLYTTLGSADLDVKGTIS
;
A
#
# COMPACT_ATOMS: atom_id res chain seq x y z
N ILE A 1 -7.17 42.70 -0.21
CA ILE A 1 -8.02 42.66 -1.42
C ILE A 1 -7.33 41.65 -2.35
N ALA A 2 -7.46 40.33 -2.19
CA ALA A 2 -8.59 39.47 -2.62
C ALA A 2 -9.04 39.86 -4.04
N THR A 3 -9.00 39.02 -5.08
CA THR A 3 -9.69 37.73 -5.25
C THR A 3 -9.13 37.03 -6.51
N ASP A 4 -8.80 35.74 -6.44
CA ASP A 4 -9.62 34.61 -6.92
C ASP A 4 -9.46 34.29 -8.43
N ARG A 5 -8.84 33.14 -8.71
CA ARG A 5 -8.94 32.40 -9.99
C ARG A 5 -9.00 30.91 -9.68
N SER A 6 -10.18 30.50 -9.21
CA SER A 6 -10.68 29.14 -9.26
C SER A 6 -10.47 28.49 -10.63
N LEU A 7 -9.83 27.31 -10.64
CA LEU A 7 -9.89 26.34 -11.73
C LEU A 7 -11.37 25.91 -11.91
N PRO A 8 -11.87 25.77 -13.16
CA PRO A 8 -13.27 25.44 -13.37
C PRO A 8 -13.59 24.01 -12.90
N ASN A 9 -14.70 23.90 -12.16
CA ASN A 9 -15.31 22.68 -11.66
C ASN A 9 -15.51 21.62 -12.75
N ALA A 10 -15.23 20.36 -12.40
CA ALA A 10 -15.38 19.15 -13.21
C ALA A 10 -16.83 18.82 -13.65
N GLN A 11 -17.81 19.70 -13.38
CA GLN A 11 -19.21 19.53 -13.79
C GLN A 11 -19.53 20.14 -15.16
N HIS A 12 -18.64 20.94 -15.76
CA HIS A 12 -18.90 21.57 -17.06
C HIS A 12 -18.38 20.76 -18.27
N ALA A 13 -17.69 19.64 -18.05
CA ALA A 13 -17.19 18.79 -19.14
C ALA A 13 -18.21 17.76 -19.64
N ILE A 14 -19.39 17.66 -19.01
CA ILE A 14 -20.40 16.63 -19.30
C ILE A 14 -21.40 17.08 -20.38
N GLU A 15 -21.49 18.37 -20.72
CA GLU A 15 -22.50 18.88 -21.68
C GLU A 15 -22.00 19.07 -23.13
N LEU A 16 -20.78 18.64 -23.48
CA LEU A 16 -20.25 18.76 -24.86
C LEU A 16 -20.14 17.41 -25.60
N LEU A 17 -20.75 16.35 -25.09
CA LEU A 17 -20.74 15.01 -25.69
C LEU A 17 -22.00 14.66 -26.51
N ASP A 18 -22.71 15.64 -27.07
CA ASP A 18 -23.94 15.38 -27.86
C ASP A 18 -23.85 15.70 -29.37
N SER A 19 -22.64 15.87 -29.94
CA SER A 19 -22.54 16.17 -31.38
C SER A 19 -21.35 15.60 -32.16
N ALA A 20 -20.65 14.58 -31.66
CA ALA A 20 -19.57 13.95 -32.44
C ALA A 20 -19.83 12.45 -32.61
N GLN A 21 -20.28 12.09 -33.82
CA GLN A 21 -20.39 10.71 -34.31
C GLN A 21 -19.10 9.94 -34.08
N THR A 22 -19.10 9.08 -33.06
CA THR A 22 -18.02 8.13 -32.78
C THR A 22 -18.38 6.81 -33.47
N PRO A 23 -17.52 6.21 -34.31
CA PRO A 23 -17.84 4.94 -34.95
C PRO A 23 -17.80 3.80 -33.93
N CYS A 24 -18.96 3.25 -33.58
CA CYS A 24 -19.09 1.97 -32.87
C CYS A 24 -18.58 0.84 -33.77
N TYR A 25 -17.48 0.20 -33.39
CA TYR A 25 -17.14 -1.13 -33.90
C TYR A 25 -17.68 -2.17 -32.93
N CYS A 26 -18.79 -2.81 -33.30
CA CYS A 26 -19.32 -4.00 -32.63
C CYS A 26 -18.51 -5.23 -33.05
N LEU A 27 -17.95 -5.94 -32.09
CA LEU A 27 -17.62 -7.36 -32.19
C LEU A 27 -18.25 -8.05 -30.97
N ASP A 28 -19.17 -8.98 -31.26
CA ASP A 28 -19.87 -9.84 -30.31
C ASP A 28 -18.90 -10.47 -29.30
N ILE A 29 -19.06 -10.23 -27.97
CA ILE A 29 -19.55 -11.14 -26.91
C ILE A 29 -19.67 -10.35 -25.57
N GLY A 30 -20.86 -10.32 -24.95
CA GLY A 30 -21.10 -10.17 -23.49
C GLY A 30 -20.47 -9.01 -22.69
N LEU A 31 -21.26 -7.95 -22.45
CA LEU A 31 -21.16 -6.94 -21.38
C LEU A 31 -19.73 -6.42 -21.10
N TYR A 32 -19.17 -5.66 -22.04
CA TYR A 32 -18.06 -4.76 -21.76
C TYR A 32 -18.62 -3.34 -21.67
N GLN A 33 -18.46 -2.68 -20.52
CA GLN A 33 -18.68 -1.23 -20.49
C GLN A 33 -17.64 -0.57 -21.40
N PRO A 34 -18.00 0.44 -22.20
CA PRO A 34 -17.06 1.11 -23.08
C PRO A 34 -15.97 1.79 -22.23
N ILE A 35 -14.74 1.31 -22.33
CA ILE A 35 -13.58 1.92 -21.66
C ILE A 35 -13.42 3.36 -22.22
N PRO A 36 -13.34 4.39 -21.37
CA PRO A 36 -13.10 5.74 -21.84
C PRO A 36 -11.75 5.83 -22.55
N VAL A 37 -11.79 6.17 -23.84
CA VAL A 37 -10.59 6.30 -24.68
C VAL A 37 -10.03 7.71 -24.51
N ILE A 38 -9.04 7.85 -23.62
CA ILE A 38 -8.29 9.10 -23.46
C ILE A 38 -7.13 9.11 -24.47
N MET A 39 -7.05 10.18 -25.26
CA MET A 39 -5.98 10.39 -26.23
C MET A 39 -4.74 10.94 -25.51
N LEU A 40 -3.60 10.28 -25.71
CA LEU A 40 -2.32 10.68 -25.14
C LEU A 40 -1.76 11.90 -25.88
N ASP A 41 -1.03 12.77 -25.18
CA ASP A 41 -0.47 13.99 -25.76
C ASP A 41 1.00 13.79 -26.15
N PRO A 42 1.34 13.65 -27.45
CA PRO A 42 2.71 13.50 -27.90
C PRO A 42 3.57 14.77 -27.75
N ASN A 43 2.97 15.94 -27.51
CA ASN A 43 3.67 17.22 -27.33
C ASN A 43 3.95 17.56 -25.86
N SER A 44 3.46 16.73 -24.93
CA SER A 44 3.73 16.88 -23.50
C SER A 44 5.19 16.57 -23.17
N SER A 45 5.68 17.16 -22.07
CA SER A 45 7.01 16.84 -21.50
C SER A 45 7.09 15.43 -20.93
N VAL A 46 5.96 14.75 -20.75
CA VAL A 46 5.88 13.37 -20.24
C VAL A 46 5.93 12.36 -21.39
N PRO A 47 6.88 11.41 -21.41
CA PRO A 47 6.92 10.34 -22.40
C PRO A 47 5.59 9.56 -22.54
N LEU A 48 5.19 9.24 -23.77
CA LEU A 48 3.92 8.54 -24.07
C LEU A 48 3.72 7.22 -23.31
N TYR A 49 4.77 6.45 -23.07
CA TYR A 49 4.66 5.20 -22.32
C TYR A 49 4.32 5.44 -20.83
N LEU A 50 4.77 6.56 -20.25
CA LEU A 50 4.43 6.95 -18.88
C LEU A 50 2.99 7.48 -18.81
N GLN A 51 2.55 8.23 -19.83
CA GLN A 51 1.16 8.66 -19.91
C GLN A 51 0.21 7.44 -20.00
N LEU A 52 0.52 6.46 -20.84
CA LEU A 52 -0.27 5.24 -20.95
C LEU A 52 -0.23 4.41 -19.66
N LYS A 53 0.92 4.34 -18.99
CA LYS A 53 1.07 3.67 -17.70
C LYS A 53 0.14 4.28 -16.66
N GLU A 54 0.19 5.60 -16.46
CA GLU A 54 -0.65 6.27 -15.46
C GLU A 54 -2.13 6.15 -15.82
N LEU A 55 -2.48 6.27 -17.11
CA LEU A 55 -3.86 6.06 -17.56
C LEU A 55 -4.39 4.65 -17.24
N ILE A 56 -3.64 3.60 -17.57
CA ILE A 56 -4.06 2.22 -17.26
C ILE A 56 -4.14 2.00 -15.76
N LYS A 57 -3.22 2.61 -14.99
CA LYS A 57 -3.23 2.53 -13.54
C LYS A 57 -4.46 3.22 -12.93
N GLU A 58 -4.80 4.43 -13.38
CA GLU A 58 -6.04 5.12 -13.00
C GLU A 58 -7.27 4.27 -13.34
N GLN A 59 -7.32 3.67 -14.53
CA GLN A 59 -8.42 2.77 -14.93
C GLN A 59 -8.50 1.49 -14.08
N ILE A 60 -7.39 0.99 -13.55
CA ILE A 60 -7.39 -0.11 -12.57
C ILE A 60 -7.92 0.38 -11.21
N GLU A 61 -7.49 1.57 -10.76
CA GLU A 61 -7.91 2.18 -9.49
C GLU A 61 -9.40 2.56 -9.48
N GLU A 62 -9.93 3.03 -10.61
CA GLU A 62 -11.36 3.33 -10.81
C GLU A 62 -12.22 2.07 -11.02
N GLY A 63 -11.60 0.89 -11.11
CA GLY A 63 -12.30 -0.39 -11.32
C GLY A 63 -12.78 -0.63 -12.75
N ILE A 64 -12.42 0.23 -13.71
CA ILE A 64 -12.68 0.02 -15.14
C ILE A 64 -11.98 -1.25 -15.63
N TYR A 65 -10.73 -1.44 -15.21
CA TYR A 65 -10.03 -2.72 -15.35
C TYR A 65 -10.08 -3.49 -14.03
N GLU A 66 -11.05 -4.39 -13.91
CA GLU A 66 -11.22 -5.22 -12.72
C GLU A 66 -10.03 -6.17 -12.49
N ALA A 67 -9.70 -6.37 -11.20
CA ALA A 67 -8.70 -7.34 -10.78
C ALA A 67 -8.97 -8.75 -11.33
N GLY A 68 -7.93 -9.42 -11.81
CA GLY A 68 -8.02 -10.75 -12.41
C GLY A 68 -8.57 -10.78 -13.85
N LYS A 69 -9.09 -9.65 -14.38
CA LYS A 69 -9.51 -9.57 -15.79
C LYS A 69 -8.33 -9.32 -16.72
N ARG A 70 -8.53 -9.67 -17.98
CA ARG A 70 -7.55 -9.51 -19.05
C ARG A 70 -7.54 -8.06 -19.54
N LEU A 71 -6.36 -7.48 -19.63
CA LEU A 71 -6.12 -6.18 -20.26
C LEU A 71 -6.09 -6.32 -21.79
N PRO A 72 -6.38 -5.23 -22.52
CA PRO A 72 -6.13 -5.18 -23.96
C PRO A 72 -4.67 -5.50 -24.26
N SER A 73 -4.44 -6.23 -25.35
CA SER A 73 -3.12 -6.61 -25.83
C SER A 73 -2.30 -5.39 -26.26
N GLU A 74 -0.97 -5.56 -26.37
CA GLU A 74 -0.05 -4.54 -26.90
C GLU A 74 -0.55 -3.94 -28.23
N ARG A 75 -1.15 -4.78 -29.09
CA ARG A 75 -1.69 -4.37 -30.38
C ARG A 75 -2.96 -3.52 -30.22
N GLU A 76 -3.86 -3.92 -29.34
CA GLU A 76 -5.11 -3.20 -29.08
C GLU A 76 -4.84 -1.85 -28.43
N LEU A 77 -3.96 -1.79 -27.42
CA LEU A 77 -3.54 -0.53 -26.78
C LEU A 77 -2.87 0.42 -27.77
N ALA A 78 -2.00 -0.10 -28.66
CA ALA A 78 -1.37 0.69 -29.69
C ALA A 78 -2.39 1.30 -30.67
N GLN A 79 -3.43 0.55 -31.03
CA GLN A 79 -4.52 1.04 -31.88
C GLN A 79 -5.41 2.05 -31.17
N LEU A 80 -5.79 1.76 -29.92
CA LEU A 80 -6.69 2.57 -29.12
C LEU A 80 -6.13 3.97 -28.85
N HIS A 81 -4.84 4.04 -28.50
CA HIS A 81 -4.17 5.29 -28.14
C HIS A 81 -3.29 5.88 -29.27
N LYS A 82 -3.34 5.29 -30.47
CA LYS A 82 -2.54 5.70 -31.65
C LYS A 82 -1.04 5.85 -31.37
N ILE A 83 -0.46 4.88 -30.66
CA ILE A 83 0.98 4.84 -30.34
C ILE A 83 1.68 3.64 -30.99
N SER A 84 3.01 3.61 -30.93
CA SER A 84 3.76 2.45 -31.39
C SER A 84 3.53 1.24 -30.46
N ARG A 85 3.59 0.02 -31.02
CA ARG A 85 3.53 -1.22 -30.22
C ARG A 85 4.65 -1.30 -29.19
N MET A 86 5.83 -0.74 -29.50
CA MET A 86 6.96 -0.68 -28.57
C MET A 86 6.64 0.20 -27.37
N THR A 87 5.95 1.32 -27.58
CA THR A 87 5.50 2.23 -26.51
C THR A 87 4.46 1.54 -25.62
N ALA A 88 3.48 0.83 -26.21
CA ALA A 88 2.50 0.05 -25.45
C ALA A 88 3.16 -1.07 -24.63
N ARG A 89 4.10 -1.82 -25.25
CA ARG A 89 4.89 -2.84 -24.56
C ARG A 89 5.68 -2.25 -23.39
N GLN A 90 6.32 -1.11 -23.57
CA GLN A 90 7.10 -0.46 -22.52
C GLN A 90 6.22 -0.05 -21.33
N ALA A 91 5.01 0.47 -21.58
CA ALA A 91 4.04 0.79 -20.54
C ALA A 91 3.62 -0.47 -19.76
N LEU A 92 3.25 -1.56 -20.47
CA LEU A 92 2.87 -2.83 -19.85
C LEU A 92 4.02 -3.48 -19.08
N GLN A 93 5.26 -3.38 -19.57
CA GLN A 93 6.43 -3.87 -18.84
C GLN A 93 6.64 -3.09 -17.55
N SER A 94 6.51 -1.76 -17.58
CA SER A 94 6.60 -0.95 -16.36
C SER A 94 5.49 -1.32 -15.36
N LEU A 95 4.25 -1.47 -15.81
CA LEU A 95 3.13 -1.90 -14.96
C LEU A 95 3.31 -3.32 -14.40
N THR A 96 4.00 -4.20 -15.14
CA THR A 96 4.33 -5.55 -14.67
C THR A 96 5.39 -5.50 -13.58
N ILE A 97 6.43 -4.67 -13.76
CA ILE A 97 7.48 -4.44 -12.75
C ILE A 97 6.88 -3.86 -11.48
N ASP A 98 5.97 -2.90 -11.62
CA ASP A 98 5.27 -2.25 -10.50
C ASP A 98 4.17 -3.15 -9.88
N GLY A 99 3.94 -4.34 -10.42
CA GLY A 99 3.03 -5.34 -9.85
C GLY A 99 1.54 -5.07 -10.08
N PHE A 100 1.16 -4.04 -10.84
CA PHE A 100 -0.24 -3.75 -11.19
C PHE A 100 -0.84 -4.81 -12.12
N ILE A 101 0.00 -5.46 -12.93
CA ILE A 101 -0.44 -6.44 -13.92
C ILE A 101 0.49 -7.65 -13.95
N ALA A 102 -0.02 -8.79 -14.39
CA ALA A 102 0.73 -10.02 -14.56
C ALA A 102 0.58 -10.54 -15.99
N THR A 103 1.70 -10.71 -16.69
CA THR A 103 1.71 -11.31 -18.03
C THR A 103 1.85 -12.83 -17.92
N ARG A 104 0.91 -13.56 -18.54
CA ARG A 104 0.94 -15.02 -18.66
C ARG A 104 1.29 -15.38 -20.10
N THR A 105 2.45 -15.98 -20.33
CA THR A 105 2.94 -16.34 -21.67
C THR A 105 1.88 -17.10 -22.47
N GLY A 106 1.55 -16.60 -23.66
CA GLY A 106 0.53 -17.17 -24.54
C GLY A 106 -0.93 -16.97 -24.11
N LYS A 107 -1.20 -16.44 -22.92
CA LYS A 107 -2.55 -16.24 -22.36
C LYS A 107 -2.95 -14.78 -22.22
N GLY A 108 -2.02 -13.85 -22.39
CA GLY A 108 -2.23 -12.41 -22.32
C GLY A 108 -1.82 -11.80 -20.97
N THR A 109 -2.17 -10.53 -20.80
CA THR A 109 -1.83 -9.74 -19.61
C THR A 109 -3.09 -9.50 -18.79
N TYR A 110 -2.99 -9.68 -17.48
CA TYR A 110 -4.12 -9.63 -16.56
C TYR A 110 -3.85 -8.58 -15.48
N VAL A 111 -4.89 -7.88 -15.03
CA VAL A 111 -4.78 -7.02 -13.84
C VAL A 111 -4.43 -7.91 -12.66
N SER A 112 -3.34 -7.59 -11.97
CA SER A 112 -2.93 -8.34 -10.80
C SER A 112 -3.99 -8.19 -9.71
N GLU A 113 -4.35 -9.30 -9.07
CA GLU A 113 -5.04 -9.29 -7.77
C GLU A 113 -4.08 -8.85 -6.65
N SER A 114 -3.26 -7.82 -6.90
CA SER A 114 -1.96 -7.61 -6.26
C SER A 114 -2.04 -7.73 -4.73
N ARG A 115 -1.32 -8.73 -4.21
CA ARG A 115 -0.99 -8.81 -2.80
C ARG A 115 0.28 -8.01 -2.59
N ILE A 116 0.23 -7.05 -1.68
CA ILE A 116 1.41 -6.35 -1.17
C ILE A 116 2.29 -7.39 -0.47
N LYS A 117 3.46 -7.67 -1.05
CA LYS A 117 4.43 -8.64 -0.52
C LYS A 117 5.46 -7.94 0.35
N GLN A 118 5.49 -8.23 1.65
CA GLN A 118 6.52 -7.73 2.57
C GLN A 118 7.61 -8.75 2.84
N GLU A 119 8.86 -8.34 2.60
CA GLU A 119 10.03 -9.12 2.96
C GLU A 119 10.34 -8.98 4.45
N LEU A 120 10.37 -10.09 5.19
CA LEU A 120 10.73 -10.12 6.60
C LEU A 120 12.26 -10.18 6.79
N ARG A 121 12.99 -9.21 6.23
CA ARG A 121 14.46 -9.12 6.37
C ARG A 121 14.97 -7.84 7.01
N SER A 122 14.22 -6.74 6.91
CA SER A 122 14.65 -5.45 7.40
C SER A 122 13.51 -4.74 8.12
N LEU A 123 13.87 -3.95 9.14
CA LEU A 123 12.96 -3.06 9.81
C LEU A 123 12.74 -1.83 8.94
N THR A 124 11.65 -1.84 8.17
CA THR A 124 11.24 -0.73 7.30
C THR A 124 9.98 -0.06 7.85
N SER A 125 9.83 1.23 7.55
CA SER A 125 8.56 1.93 7.83
C SER A 125 7.51 1.55 6.78
N PHE A 126 6.22 1.55 7.15
CA PHE A 126 5.12 1.29 6.20
C PHE A 126 5.21 2.21 4.96
N THR A 127 5.50 3.50 5.16
CA THR A 127 5.66 4.48 4.08
C THR A 127 6.76 4.08 3.09
N GLN A 128 7.91 3.66 3.62
CA GLN A 128 9.03 3.17 2.80
C GLN A 128 8.67 1.88 2.06
N ASP A 129 7.99 0.95 2.74
CA ASP A 129 7.53 -0.31 2.17
C ASP A 129 6.59 -0.12 0.98
N MET A 130 5.63 0.80 1.07
CA MET A 130 4.71 1.08 -0.04
C MET A 130 5.44 1.73 -1.22
N HIS A 131 6.30 2.72 -0.96
CA HIS A 131 7.06 3.39 -2.02
C HIS A 131 7.97 2.45 -2.78
N GLN A 132 8.70 1.57 -2.08
CA GLN A 132 9.56 0.57 -2.71
C GLN A 132 8.80 -0.42 -3.60
N ARG A 133 7.47 -0.51 -3.43
CA ARG A 133 6.59 -1.43 -4.14
C ARG A 133 5.68 -0.73 -5.14
N GLY A 134 5.93 0.55 -5.44
CA GLY A 134 5.16 1.32 -6.42
C GLY A 134 3.77 1.75 -5.96
N PHE A 135 3.44 1.58 -4.67
CA PHE A 135 2.18 2.04 -4.10
C PHE A 135 2.31 3.45 -3.53
N LYS A 136 1.24 4.24 -3.61
CA LYS A 136 1.11 5.51 -2.90
C LYS A 136 0.69 5.22 -1.46
N PRO A 137 1.58 5.42 -0.45
CA PRO A 137 1.18 5.26 0.94
C PRO A 137 0.20 6.35 1.35
N GLY A 138 -0.77 5.97 2.17
CA GLY A 138 -1.63 6.90 2.89
C GLY A 138 -1.82 6.45 4.34
N SER A 139 -2.22 7.39 5.18
CA SER A 139 -2.46 7.16 6.60
C SER A 139 -3.64 7.99 7.05
N ARG A 140 -4.60 7.36 7.73
CA ARG A 140 -5.68 8.06 8.42
C ARG A 140 -5.57 7.77 9.91
N VAL A 141 -5.33 8.82 10.70
CA VAL A 141 -5.27 8.72 12.16
C VAL A 141 -6.67 8.46 12.71
N ILE A 142 -6.79 7.44 13.56
CA ILE A 142 -8.03 7.01 14.20
C ILE A 142 -8.03 7.44 15.67
N GLU A 143 -6.87 7.32 16.32
CA GLU A 143 -6.66 7.69 17.72
C GLU A 143 -5.22 8.18 17.88
N CYS A 144 -5.04 9.26 18.63
CA CYS A 144 -3.73 9.85 18.93
C CYS A 144 -3.81 10.55 20.27
N GLY A 145 -2.98 10.16 21.24
CA GLY A 145 -2.96 10.79 22.55
C GLY A 145 -2.16 10.01 23.58
N VAL A 146 -2.25 10.41 24.84
CA VAL A 146 -1.60 9.73 25.97
C VAL A 146 -2.64 8.93 26.75
N ILE A 147 -2.34 7.66 27.02
CA ILE A 147 -3.20 6.76 27.78
C ILE A 147 -2.41 6.07 28.90
N GLN A 148 -3.13 5.50 29.86
CA GLN A 148 -2.54 4.57 30.83
C GLN A 148 -2.28 3.22 30.16
N ALA A 149 -1.06 2.69 30.30
CA ALA A 149 -0.71 1.38 29.79
C ALA A 149 -1.42 0.29 30.58
N ASN A 150 -2.08 -0.64 29.88
CA ASN A 150 -2.52 -1.89 30.52
C ASN A 150 -1.32 -2.80 30.82
N ASP A 151 -1.55 -3.89 31.56
CA ASP A 151 -0.49 -4.83 31.96
C ASP A 151 0.32 -5.38 30.78
N GLU A 152 -0.35 -5.67 29.67
CA GLU A 152 0.27 -6.22 28.46
C GLU A 152 1.22 -5.20 27.81
N VAL A 153 0.74 -3.98 27.57
CA VAL A 153 1.53 -2.89 26.99
C VAL A 153 2.70 -2.51 27.90
N ALA A 154 2.46 -2.42 29.21
CA ALA A 154 3.50 -2.14 30.19
C ALA A 154 4.58 -3.24 30.18
N ALA A 155 4.18 -4.51 30.13
CA ALA A 155 5.13 -5.62 30.07
C ALA A 155 5.98 -5.60 28.78
N TYR A 156 5.36 -5.39 27.61
CA TYR A 156 6.08 -5.33 26.33
C TYR A 156 7.03 -4.12 26.24
N LEU A 157 6.62 -2.98 26.80
CA LEU A 157 7.45 -1.77 26.88
C LEU A 157 8.38 -1.74 28.09
N ARG A 158 8.40 -2.79 28.93
CA ARG A 158 9.20 -2.89 30.17
C ARG A 158 9.02 -1.67 31.07
N LEU A 159 7.79 -1.20 31.19
CA LEU A 159 7.41 -0.07 32.03
C LEU A 159 6.82 -0.55 33.36
N PRO A 160 6.90 0.26 34.43
CA PRO A 160 6.09 0.03 35.62
C PRO A 160 4.58 -0.02 35.29
N PRO A 161 3.76 -0.75 36.07
CA PRO A 161 2.31 -0.71 35.93
C PRO A 161 1.78 0.72 36.01
N GLU A 162 0.68 1.00 35.31
CA GLU A 162 0.05 2.34 35.27
C GLU A 162 1.00 3.46 34.78
N SER A 163 1.97 3.11 33.93
CA SER A 163 2.78 4.11 33.23
C SER A 163 2.01 4.72 32.08
N SER A 164 2.13 6.03 31.89
CA SER A 164 1.60 6.70 30.72
C SER A 164 2.40 6.36 29.45
N VAL A 165 1.68 6.03 28.39
CA VAL A 165 2.24 5.74 27.05
C VAL A 165 1.53 6.56 25.99
N GLY A 166 2.23 6.85 24.90
CA GLY A 166 1.60 7.43 23.73
C GLY A 166 0.83 6.33 22.98
N VAL A 167 -0.39 6.59 22.54
CA VAL A 167 -1.12 5.72 21.62
C VAL A 167 -1.29 6.43 20.27
N LEU A 168 -0.97 5.71 19.20
CA LEU A 168 -1.17 6.14 17.82
C LEU A 168 -1.83 5.01 17.02
N SER A 169 -3.13 5.12 16.83
CA SER A 169 -3.91 4.21 15.99
C SER A 169 -4.12 4.77 14.60
N ARG A 170 -3.78 4.00 13.57
CA ARG A 170 -3.82 4.44 12.17
C ARG A 170 -4.37 3.38 11.25
N LEU A 171 -5.25 3.81 10.35
CA LEU A 171 -5.61 3.03 9.17
C LEU A 171 -4.59 3.33 8.06
N ARG A 172 -3.89 2.30 7.61
CA ARG A 172 -2.88 2.37 6.55
C ARG A 172 -3.53 2.11 5.21
N LEU A 173 -3.21 2.98 4.25
CA LEU A 173 -3.77 2.96 2.91
C LEU A 173 -2.67 2.67 1.89
N ALA A 174 -3.03 1.91 0.85
CA ALA A 174 -2.26 1.82 -0.38
C ALA A 174 -3.17 2.24 -1.53
N ASN A 175 -2.78 3.27 -2.29
CA ASN A 175 -3.59 3.86 -3.36
C ASN A 175 -5.02 4.22 -2.88
N GLY A 176 -5.14 4.71 -1.64
CA GLY A 176 -6.43 5.08 -1.04
C GLY A 176 -7.24 3.94 -0.42
N GLU A 177 -6.89 2.68 -0.69
CA GLU A 177 -7.59 1.53 -0.09
C GLU A 177 -7.02 1.12 1.27
N PRO A 178 -7.85 0.76 2.26
CA PRO A 178 -7.39 0.21 3.53
C PRO A 178 -6.66 -1.12 3.35
N ILE A 179 -5.44 -1.21 3.90
CA ILE A 179 -4.59 -2.41 3.88
C ILE A 179 -4.34 -2.95 5.28
N ALA A 180 -4.13 -2.06 6.25
CA ALA A 180 -3.84 -2.45 7.62
C ALA A 180 -4.43 -1.47 8.61
N TRP A 181 -4.76 -1.96 9.81
CA TRP A 181 -5.06 -1.12 10.96
C TRP A 181 -4.01 -1.40 12.01
N GLU A 182 -3.29 -0.35 12.42
CA GLU A 182 -2.19 -0.44 13.38
C GLU A 182 -2.53 0.35 14.64
N VAL A 183 -2.17 -0.18 15.79
CA VAL A 183 -2.20 0.48 17.10
C VAL A 183 -0.79 0.44 17.65
N CYS A 184 -0.13 1.59 17.68
CA CYS A 184 1.22 1.75 18.19
C CYS A 184 1.18 2.37 19.58
N HIS A 185 1.83 1.72 20.55
CA HIS A 185 2.09 2.24 21.88
C HIS A 185 3.55 2.67 21.97
N LEU A 186 3.78 3.92 22.34
CA LEU A 186 5.07 4.59 22.37
C LEU A 186 5.53 4.81 23.81
N ASN A 187 6.79 4.49 24.07
CA ASN A 187 7.46 4.91 25.28
C ASN A 187 7.86 6.39 25.18
N LEU A 188 7.05 7.27 25.79
CA LEU A 188 7.21 8.72 25.69
C LEU A 188 8.48 9.26 26.37
N ALA A 189 9.16 8.47 27.20
CA ALA A 189 10.45 8.87 27.78
C ALA A 189 11.53 9.13 26.72
N TYR A 190 11.43 8.48 25.55
CA TYR A 190 12.35 8.65 24.43
C TYR A 190 11.87 9.64 23.37
N CYS A 191 10.59 10.01 23.41
CA CYS A 191 9.96 10.86 22.41
C CYS A 191 8.90 11.76 23.05
N PRO A 192 9.30 12.65 23.98
CA PRO A 192 8.36 13.50 24.70
C PRO A 192 7.63 14.42 23.72
N GLU A 193 6.33 14.60 23.94
CA GLU A 193 5.47 15.50 23.16
C GLU A 193 5.35 15.15 21.66
N ILE A 194 5.76 13.93 21.26
CA ILE A 194 5.76 13.53 19.85
C ILE A 194 4.38 13.56 19.20
N LEU A 195 3.32 13.32 19.98
CA LEU A 195 1.95 13.23 19.49
C LEU A 195 1.30 14.61 19.32
N GLU A 196 1.75 15.61 20.09
CA GLU A 196 1.31 16.99 20.00
C GLU A 196 2.04 17.76 18.90
N ARG A 197 3.31 17.41 18.66
CA ARG A 197 4.19 18.16 17.74
C ARG A 197 4.05 17.76 16.27
N PHE A 198 3.54 16.57 15.98
CA PHE A 198 3.55 16.01 14.62
C PHE A 198 2.19 15.45 14.20
N ASP A 199 1.79 15.74 12.97
CA ASP A 199 0.62 15.14 12.34
C ASP A 199 1.00 13.82 11.64
N PHE A 200 0.63 12.69 12.24
CA PHE A 200 0.91 11.34 11.71
C PHE A 200 -0.05 10.85 10.62
N SER A 201 -0.94 11.73 10.12
CA SER A 201 -1.61 11.52 8.83
C SER A 201 -0.66 11.82 7.65
N ILE A 202 0.33 12.68 7.87
CA ILE A 202 1.30 13.13 6.86
C ILE A 202 2.71 12.60 7.17
N HIS A 203 3.14 12.68 8.44
CA HIS A 203 4.51 12.36 8.83
C HIS A 203 4.72 10.86 9.07
N SER A 204 5.91 10.36 8.70
CA SER A 204 6.35 9.02 9.05
C SER A 204 6.85 8.98 10.50
N LEU A 205 6.25 8.14 11.34
CA LEU A 205 6.66 7.96 12.73
C LEU A 205 8.14 7.64 12.87
N TYR A 206 8.65 6.69 12.07
CA TYR A 206 10.04 6.27 12.14
C TYR A 206 11.02 7.37 11.67
N ALA A 207 10.61 8.21 10.72
CA ALA A 207 11.41 9.35 10.30
C ALA A 207 11.49 10.39 11.43
N VAL A 208 10.35 10.71 12.06
CA VAL A 208 10.30 11.65 13.20
C VAL A 208 11.14 11.15 14.37
N LEU A 209 11.02 9.87 14.73
CA LEU A 209 11.83 9.26 15.80
C LEU A 209 13.33 9.40 15.53
N ARG A 210 13.76 9.13 14.30
CA ARG A 210 15.18 9.22 13.90
C ARG A 210 15.68 10.67 13.82
N GLU A 211 14.97 11.52 13.11
CA GLU A 211 15.45 12.85 12.70
C GLU A 211 15.26 13.91 13.79
N THR A 212 14.21 13.79 14.60
CA THR A 212 13.90 14.78 15.65
C THR A 212 14.35 14.33 17.03
N TYR A 213 14.18 13.04 17.37
CA TYR A 213 14.44 12.52 18.71
C TYR A 213 15.75 11.72 18.82
N ASP A 214 16.48 11.57 17.71
CA ASP A 214 17.70 10.75 17.62
C ASP A 214 17.49 9.29 18.11
N VAL A 215 16.27 8.79 17.96
CA VAL A 215 15.89 7.42 18.32
C VAL A 215 16.04 6.52 17.11
N HIS A 216 17.11 5.73 17.11
CA HIS A 216 17.40 4.77 16.05
C HIS A 216 16.89 3.37 16.43
N LEU A 217 15.95 2.87 15.63
CA LEU A 217 15.35 1.54 15.77
C LEU A 217 16.23 0.50 15.06
N VAL A 218 16.61 -0.58 15.74
CA VAL A 218 17.58 -1.56 15.21
C VAL A 218 17.14 -3.01 15.25
N GLU A 219 16.33 -3.37 16.22
CA GLU A 219 15.85 -4.75 16.41
C GLU A 219 14.34 -4.69 16.53
N ALA A 220 13.66 -5.64 15.92
CA ALA A 220 12.25 -5.87 16.18
C ALA A 220 11.98 -7.36 16.34
N ARG A 221 11.13 -7.69 17.31
CA ARG A 221 10.58 -9.04 17.47
C ARG A 221 9.13 -8.98 17.06
N GLN A 222 8.75 -9.83 16.12
CA GLN A 222 7.41 -9.83 15.55
C GLN A 222 6.81 -11.23 15.60
N ALA A 223 5.64 -11.36 16.21
CA ALA A 223 4.78 -12.53 16.14
C ALA A 223 3.74 -12.31 15.04
N ILE A 224 3.42 -13.38 14.29
CA ILE A 224 2.48 -13.34 13.18
C ILE A 224 1.49 -14.49 13.36
N ALA A 225 0.19 -14.20 13.31
CA ALA A 225 -0.88 -15.19 13.35
C ALA A 225 -1.93 -14.92 12.27
N ALA A 226 -2.47 -15.98 11.67
CA ALA A 226 -3.67 -15.87 10.84
C ALA A 226 -4.92 -16.09 11.71
N ARG A 227 -5.91 -15.21 11.60
CA ARG A 227 -7.20 -15.35 12.31
C ARG A 227 -8.36 -14.71 11.54
N MET A 228 -9.57 -14.97 12.00
CA MET A 228 -10.74 -14.20 11.53
C MET A 228 -10.76 -12.80 12.15
N PRO A 229 -11.18 -11.77 11.40
CA PRO A 229 -11.26 -10.41 11.92
C PRO A 229 -12.45 -10.25 12.88
N SER A 230 -12.29 -9.37 13.86
CA SER A 230 -13.40 -8.89 14.69
C SER A 230 -14.40 -8.06 13.87
N PRO A 231 -15.63 -7.81 14.37
CA PRO A 231 -16.59 -6.95 13.67
C PRO A 231 -16.04 -5.54 13.37
N LYS A 232 -15.30 -4.95 14.33
CA LYS A 232 -14.66 -3.63 14.18
C LYS A 232 -13.57 -3.65 13.11
N GLU A 233 -12.70 -4.65 13.12
CA GLU A 233 -11.65 -4.81 12.11
C GLU A 233 -12.23 -5.00 10.71
N ARG A 234 -13.30 -5.81 10.58
CA ARG A 234 -13.99 -6.04 9.31
C ARG A 234 -14.51 -4.74 8.72
N GLN A 235 -15.15 -3.91 9.54
CA GLN A 235 -15.66 -2.61 9.11
C GLN A 235 -14.51 -1.65 8.75
N MET A 236 -13.51 -1.54 9.62
CA MET A 236 -12.37 -0.62 9.43
C MET A 236 -11.57 -0.91 8.17
N LEU A 237 -11.39 -2.19 7.84
CA LEU A 237 -10.60 -2.64 6.69
C LEU A 237 -11.44 -2.89 5.43
N ALA A 238 -12.75 -2.60 5.46
CA ALA A 238 -13.68 -2.88 4.36
C ALA A 238 -13.57 -4.32 3.83
N LEU A 239 -13.48 -5.29 4.75
CA LEU A 239 -13.21 -6.68 4.42
C LEU A 239 -14.45 -7.41 3.86
N PRO A 240 -14.32 -8.12 2.73
CA PRO A 240 -15.35 -9.05 2.26
C PRO A 240 -15.71 -10.13 3.28
N GLN A 241 -16.86 -10.76 3.10
CA GLN A 241 -17.31 -11.83 3.98
C GLN A 241 -16.31 -13.00 3.94
N ARG A 242 -15.96 -13.54 5.12
CA ARG A 242 -15.01 -14.67 5.31
C ARG A 242 -13.54 -14.39 4.94
N THR A 243 -13.13 -13.14 4.71
CA THR A 243 -11.70 -12.82 4.52
C THR A 243 -10.93 -12.89 5.86
N PRO A 244 -9.87 -13.72 5.98
CA PRO A 244 -9.00 -13.76 7.15
C PRO A 244 -8.02 -12.57 7.15
N VAL A 245 -7.43 -12.32 8.32
CA VAL A 245 -6.41 -11.29 8.52
C VAL A 245 -5.11 -11.90 9.05
N LEU A 246 -4.02 -11.20 8.79
CA LEU A 246 -2.74 -11.42 9.46
C LEU A 246 -2.67 -10.47 10.66
N ALA A 247 -2.71 -11.02 11.86
CA ALA A 247 -2.48 -10.30 13.11
C ALA A 247 -0.99 -10.34 13.44
N LEU A 248 -0.40 -9.16 13.64
CA LEU A 248 1.01 -8.96 13.90
C LEU A 248 1.18 -8.23 15.22
N ASP A 249 2.01 -8.78 16.09
CA ASP A 249 2.44 -8.10 17.32
C ASP A 249 3.93 -7.86 17.22
N ARG A 250 4.36 -6.60 17.30
CA ARG A 250 5.76 -6.20 17.15
C ARG A 250 6.23 -5.37 18.32
N VAL A 251 7.38 -5.72 18.89
CA VAL A 251 8.13 -4.84 19.79
C VAL A 251 9.38 -4.39 19.05
N THR A 252 9.61 -3.08 18.96
CA THR A 252 10.77 -2.49 18.29
C THR A 252 11.69 -1.82 19.30
N MET A 253 12.99 -2.08 19.20
CA MET A 253 14.01 -1.70 20.19
C MET A 253 15.10 -0.84 19.56
N ASN A 254 15.70 0.04 20.37
CA ASN A 254 16.84 0.86 19.98
C ASN A 254 18.20 0.14 20.18
N HIS A 255 19.31 0.80 19.85
CA HIS A 255 20.67 0.26 20.03
C HIS A 255 21.03 -0.15 21.47
N GLN A 256 20.30 0.34 22.46
CA GLN A 256 20.48 0.00 23.88
C GLN A 256 19.55 -1.16 24.31
N HIS A 257 18.92 -1.84 23.35
CA HIS A 257 17.90 -2.88 23.56
C HIS A 257 16.72 -2.44 24.45
N GLN A 258 16.40 -1.15 24.42
CA GLN A 258 15.24 -0.59 25.10
C GLN A 258 14.04 -0.58 24.15
N PRO A 259 12.86 -1.05 24.59
CA PRO A 259 11.66 -1.04 23.78
C PRO A 259 11.15 0.39 23.59
N ILE A 260 11.07 0.81 22.33
CA ILE A 260 10.59 2.14 21.93
C ILE A 260 9.11 2.10 21.60
N GLU A 261 8.68 1.05 20.90
CA GLU A 261 7.28 0.85 20.56
C GLU A 261 6.84 -0.60 20.70
N TYR A 262 5.55 -0.77 21.01
CA TYR A 262 4.82 -2.01 20.88
C TYR A 262 3.63 -1.77 19.94
N VAL A 263 3.51 -2.57 18.89
CA VAL A 263 2.56 -2.38 17.81
C VAL A 263 1.73 -3.63 17.63
N ASN A 264 0.41 -3.48 17.71
CA ASN A 264 -0.56 -4.47 17.25
C ASN A 264 -1.08 -4.03 15.88
N SER A 265 -0.96 -4.89 14.89
CA SER A 265 -1.41 -4.60 13.54
C SER A 265 -2.26 -5.72 12.97
N VAL A 266 -3.29 -5.34 12.23
CA VAL A 266 -4.15 -6.27 11.50
C VAL A 266 -4.07 -5.93 10.02
N TYR A 267 -3.54 -6.86 9.24
CA TYR A 267 -3.36 -6.74 7.80
C TYR A 267 -4.39 -7.59 7.05
N ARG A 268 -4.90 -7.06 5.94
CA ARG A 268 -5.80 -7.75 5.02
C ARG A 268 -5.14 -9.00 4.41
N GLY A 269 -5.63 -10.20 4.73
CA GLY A 269 -5.03 -11.45 4.24
C GLY A 269 -5.27 -11.73 2.75
N ASP A 270 -6.22 -11.04 2.13
CA ASP A 270 -6.48 -11.04 0.68
C ASP A 270 -5.54 -10.10 -0.09
N ARG A 271 -5.01 -9.05 0.57
CA ARG A 271 -4.19 -7.99 -0.05
C ARG A 271 -2.77 -7.91 0.47
N TYR A 272 -2.41 -8.68 1.49
CA TYR A 272 -1.08 -8.65 2.10
C TYR A 272 -0.49 -10.05 2.21
N GLN A 273 0.81 -10.16 1.93
CA GLN A 273 1.57 -11.38 2.03
C GLN A 273 2.93 -11.09 2.67
N LEU A 274 3.32 -11.87 3.68
CA LEU A 274 4.67 -11.86 4.21
C LEU A 274 5.49 -12.93 3.51
N TYR A 275 6.75 -12.63 3.17
CA TYR A 275 7.68 -13.61 2.62
C TYR A 275 9.07 -13.43 3.22
N THR A 276 9.86 -14.50 3.23
CA THR A 276 11.27 -14.47 3.58
C THR A 276 12.00 -15.56 2.81
N THR A 277 13.30 -15.37 2.59
CA THR A 277 14.15 -16.39 1.99
C THR A 277 14.92 -17.08 3.10
N LEU A 278 14.70 -18.39 3.22
CA LEU A 278 15.42 -19.23 4.17
C LEU A 278 16.76 -19.63 3.57
N GLY A 279 17.84 -19.39 4.31
CA GLY A 279 19.15 -19.96 3.99
C GLY A 279 19.20 -21.44 4.39
N SER A 280 20.07 -22.20 3.74
CA SER A 280 20.44 -23.53 4.21
C SER A 280 21.05 -23.38 5.61
N ALA A 281 20.50 -24.05 6.62
CA ALA A 281 21.29 -24.37 7.79
C ALA A 281 22.40 -25.30 7.31
N ASP A 282 23.66 -25.02 7.63
CA ASP A 282 24.78 -25.90 7.29
C ASP A 282 24.42 -27.32 7.75
N LEU A 283 24.28 -28.26 6.80
CA LEU A 283 24.20 -29.68 7.07
C LEU A 283 25.59 -30.18 7.45
N ASP A 284 26.17 -29.62 8.52
CA ASP A 284 27.36 -30.16 9.18
C ASP A 284 26.92 -31.31 10.09
N VAL A 285 26.32 -32.34 9.48
CA VAL A 285 26.33 -33.67 10.06
C VAL A 285 27.74 -34.20 9.83
N LYS A 286 28.69 -33.79 10.68
CA LYS A 286 29.86 -34.63 10.98
C LYS A 286 29.36 -35.86 11.73
N GLY A 287 28.73 -36.75 10.97
CA GLY A 287 28.60 -38.15 11.34
C GLY A 287 29.96 -38.79 11.22
N THR A 288 30.82 -38.57 12.21
CA THR A 288 31.91 -39.52 12.47
C THR A 288 31.25 -40.76 13.07
N ILE A 289 30.91 -41.71 12.21
CA ILE A 289 30.71 -43.10 12.60
C ILE A 289 31.84 -43.91 11.97
N SER A 290 32.62 -44.53 12.85
CA SER A 290 33.74 -45.47 12.65
C SER A 290 35.12 -44.84 12.47
#